data_AF-A0A1R0GYA9-F1
#
_entry.id   AF-A0A1R0GYA9-F1
#
_cell.length_a   1.000
_cell.length_b   1.000
_cell.length_c   1.000
_cell.angle_alpha   90.00
_cell.angle_beta   90.00
_cell.angle_gamma   90.00
#
_symmetry.space_group_name_H-M   'P 1'
#
loop_
_entity.id
_entity.type
_entity.pdbx_description
1 polymer ?
#
loop_
_entity_poly.entity_id
_entity_poly.type
_entity_poly.pdbx_seq_one_letter_code
_entity_poly.pdbx_strand_id
1 'polypeptide(L)'
;MSFKKIGSIGGQIGLPSGTKLVGSNSLVLVSSGISSLDDVLGGGLAVGTILLVEEDRMTGYSQILQSIFEAQSVCSNHKLFVAKTGLETKKDLVLPKRIDKQTPVSAEKSADMKIAWRYNKSNPVAVDLNVKTSGSEQDTYCHEFDLSASMNEGEIENADVDIVNVYDMVKNNTVSGYSQLFSKISQFVENGYSSLDSSKQSGPRRIARISLHSIGSAIWQQASDKEILEFFVGLKGLLRYSYAACMISIPSEAQGEKRKKSGLLRRIEKHCDSVVELESFEGGYVEGSRLLKLQKTKTKSNEEYHGLFHIHKLPCLNSLVPPASKLSILARSGGGSTNNLAFRLRRKKFSIETYHLPIEGGSSERRVPESQSATKLDF
;
A
#
# COMPACT_ATOMS: atom_id res chain seq x y z
N MET A 1 -26.94 32.76 -26.01
CA MET A 1 -27.63 31.58 -25.47
C MET A 1 -27.23 31.42 -24.01
N SER A 2 -28.17 31.57 -23.09
CA SER A 2 -27.96 31.40 -21.64
C SER A 2 -28.26 29.95 -21.28
N PHE A 3 -27.25 29.21 -20.82
CA PHE A 3 -27.44 27.85 -20.33
C PHE A 3 -28.09 27.92 -18.96
N LYS A 4 -29.42 27.75 -18.90
CA LYS A 4 -30.12 27.51 -17.63
C LYS A 4 -29.70 26.13 -17.11
N LYS A 5 -29.13 26.12 -15.90
CA LYS A 5 -28.87 24.91 -15.14
C LYS A 5 -30.22 24.25 -14.85
N ILE A 6 -30.52 23.15 -15.52
CA ILE A 6 -31.66 22.29 -15.19
C ILE A 6 -31.43 21.82 -13.74
N GLY A 7 -32.31 22.20 -12.83
CA GLY A 7 -32.25 21.75 -11.44
C GLY A 7 -32.31 20.22 -11.40
N SER A 8 -31.34 19.59 -10.75
CA SER A 8 -31.33 18.14 -10.58
C SER A 8 -32.47 17.73 -9.65
N ILE A 9 -33.58 17.30 -10.22
CA ILE A 9 -34.60 16.53 -9.52
C ILE A 9 -34.07 15.09 -9.50
N GLY A 10 -33.51 14.69 -8.36
CA GLY A 10 -32.85 13.39 -8.15
C GLY A 10 -31.59 13.61 -7.32
N GLY A 11 -31.62 13.24 -6.03
CA GLY A 11 -30.45 13.34 -5.17
C GLY A 11 -29.27 12.63 -5.82
N GLN A 12 -28.17 13.35 -6.07
CA GLN A 12 -26.97 12.72 -6.61
C GLN A 12 -26.51 11.64 -5.63
N ILE A 13 -26.58 10.37 -6.04
CA ILE A 13 -26.03 9.27 -5.26
C ILE A 13 -24.55 9.57 -5.07
N GLY A 14 -24.13 9.76 -3.83
CA GLY A 14 -22.76 10.05 -3.45
C GLY A 14 -21.79 8.93 -3.85
N LEU A 15 -20.49 9.20 -3.74
CA LEU A 15 -19.51 8.12 -3.80
C LEU A 15 -19.66 7.22 -2.55
N PRO A 16 -19.34 5.93 -2.64
CA PRO A 16 -19.24 5.08 -1.45
C PRO A 16 -18.30 5.68 -0.39
N SER A 17 -18.58 5.44 0.88
CA SER A 17 -17.71 5.84 2.00
C SER A 17 -16.27 5.34 1.77
N GLY A 18 -15.26 6.07 2.25
CA GLY A 18 -13.86 5.63 2.11
C GLY A 18 -13.34 5.54 0.67
N THR A 19 -14.00 6.21 -0.28
CA THR A 19 -13.55 6.33 -1.68
C THR A 19 -13.27 7.77 -2.08
N LYS A 20 -12.46 7.93 -3.13
CA LYS A 20 -12.12 9.24 -3.69
C LYS A 20 -12.19 9.19 -5.21
N LEU A 21 -12.89 10.14 -5.82
CA LEU A 21 -12.88 10.31 -7.28
C LEU A 21 -11.70 11.18 -7.69
N VAL A 22 -10.89 10.67 -8.62
CA VAL A 22 -9.82 11.46 -9.27
C VAL A 22 -10.36 12.01 -10.59
N GLY A 23 -10.63 13.31 -10.61
CA GLY A 23 -11.27 13.99 -11.74
C GLY A 23 -10.47 13.94 -13.04
N SER A 24 -9.15 13.83 -13.00
CA SER A 24 -8.32 13.84 -14.22
C SER A 24 -8.50 12.61 -15.10
N ASN A 25 -8.81 11.45 -14.50
CA ASN A 25 -8.89 10.16 -15.20
C ASN A 25 -10.25 9.45 -14.93
N SER A 26 -11.16 10.12 -14.22
CA SER A 26 -12.47 9.61 -13.79
C SER A 26 -12.39 8.26 -13.06
N LEU A 27 -11.33 8.05 -12.28
CA LEU A 27 -11.12 6.82 -11.50
C LEU A 27 -11.62 7.00 -10.08
N VAL A 28 -12.34 6.01 -9.58
CA VAL A 28 -12.64 5.89 -8.15
C VAL A 28 -11.50 5.13 -7.49
N LEU A 29 -10.91 5.72 -6.46
CA LEU A 29 -9.81 5.14 -5.68
C LEU A 29 -10.29 4.70 -4.30
N VAL A 30 -9.65 3.66 -3.78
CA VAL A 30 -9.72 3.21 -2.39
C VAL A 30 -8.33 3.36 -1.75
N SER A 31 -8.28 3.76 -0.48
CA SER A 31 -7.01 3.86 0.23
C SER A 31 -6.42 2.49 0.55
N SER A 32 -5.12 2.32 0.44
CA SER A 32 -4.37 1.17 0.96
C SER A 32 -4.37 1.08 2.50
N GLY A 33 -4.80 2.15 3.19
CA GLY A 33 -4.64 2.33 4.64
C GLY A 33 -3.27 2.90 5.03
N ILE A 34 -2.39 3.12 4.06
CA ILE A 34 -1.04 3.67 4.27
C ILE A 34 -0.89 4.88 3.36
N SER A 35 -0.93 6.09 3.95
CA SER A 35 -0.92 7.32 3.16
C SER A 35 0.30 7.47 2.26
N SER A 36 1.48 6.97 2.66
CA SER A 36 2.69 7.00 1.83
C SER A 36 2.61 6.01 0.65
N LEU A 37 1.95 4.85 0.82
CA LEU A 37 1.71 3.93 -0.29
C LEU A 37 0.65 4.49 -1.25
N ASP A 38 -0.39 5.14 -0.72
CA ASP A 38 -1.37 5.85 -1.53
C ASP A 38 -0.70 6.94 -2.36
N ASP A 39 0.19 7.74 -1.78
CA ASP A 39 0.98 8.73 -2.53
C ASP A 39 1.76 8.07 -3.66
N VAL A 40 2.52 7.00 -3.38
CA VAL A 40 3.29 6.23 -4.37
C VAL A 40 2.40 5.74 -5.53
N LEU A 41 1.17 5.33 -5.25
CA LEU A 41 0.21 4.84 -6.25
C LEU A 41 -0.54 5.97 -6.99
N GLY A 42 -0.30 7.24 -6.63
CA GLY A 42 -0.96 8.40 -7.25
C GLY A 42 -2.30 8.74 -6.60
N GLY A 43 -2.42 8.49 -5.31
CA GLY A 43 -3.56 8.83 -4.46
C GLY A 43 -4.33 7.64 -3.89
N GLY A 44 -3.96 6.40 -4.21
CA GLY A 44 -4.61 5.16 -3.75
C GLY A 44 -4.74 4.10 -4.84
N LEU A 45 -5.45 3.00 -4.56
CA LEU A 45 -5.71 1.92 -5.51
C LEU A 45 -6.98 2.20 -6.30
N ALA A 46 -6.93 2.15 -7.63
CA ALA A 46 -8.12 2.30 -8.44
C ALA A 46 -9.04 1.06 -8.35
N VAL A 47 -10.35 1.30 -8.26
CA VAL A 47 -11.35 0.23 -8.35
C VAL A 47 -11.20 -0.50 -9.68
N GLY A 48 -11.29 -1.82 -9.64
CA GLY A 48 -11.09 -2.73 -10.75
C GLY A 48 -9.62 -3.05 -11.06
N THR A 49 -8.70 -2.82 -10.12
CA THR A 49 -7.26 -3.10 -10.30
C THR A 49 -6.68 -4.12 -9.33
N ILE A 50 -5.50 -4.64 -9.71
CA ILE A 50 -4.66 -5.52 -8.90
C ILE A 50 -3.36 -4.80 -8.53
N LEU A 51 -3.11 -4.66 -7.23
CA LEU A 51 -1.82 -4.34 -6.65
C LEU A 51 -1.10 -5.63 -6.26
N LEU A 52 0.04 -5.91 -6.88
CA LEU A 52 0.94 -6.99 -6.51
C LEU A 52 2.03 -6.48 -5.59
N VAL A 53 2.19 -7.14 -4.44
CA VAL A 53 3.26 -6.94 -3.47
C VAL A 53 4.19 -8.15 -3.55
N GLU A 54 5.38 -7.94 -4.11
CA GLU A 54 6.46 -8.92 -4.06
C GLU A 54 7.04 -8.93 -2.64
N GLU A 55 6.88 -10.07 -1.96
CA GLU A 55 7.30 -10.24 -0.57
C GLU A 55 8.82 -10.35 -0.47
N ASP A 56 9.35 -9.88 0.65
CA ASP A 56 10.74 -10.09 1.03
C ASP A 56 10.94 -11.43 1.74
N ARG A 57 12.20 -11.87 1.80
CA ARG A 57 12.57 -13.15 2.39
C ARG A 57 12.46 -13.14 3.92
N MET A 58 11.77 -14.14 4.47
CA MET A 58 11.84 -14.52 5.89
C MET A 58 11.47 -13.39 6.87
N THR A 59 10.67 -12.42 6.43
CA THR A 59 10.08 -11.41 7.33
C THR A 59 8.56 -11.37 7.23
N GLY A 60 7.95 -10.46 7.98
CA GLY A 60 6.51 -10.25 8.08
C GLY A 60 5.98 -8.97 7.40
N TYR A 61 6.80 -8.24 6.62
CA TYR A 61 6.43 -6.87 6.21
C TYR A 61 5.26 -6.82 5.22
N SER A 62 5.15 -7.78 4.30
CA SER A 62 4.02 -7.89 3.38
C SER A 62 2.70 -8.18 4.10
N GLN A 63 2.74 -9.04 5.13
CA GLN A 63 1.56 -9.34 5.95
C GLN A 63 1.12 -8.11 6.75
N ILE A 64 2.05 -7.27 7.20
CA ILE A 64 1.72 -5.99 7.84
C ILE A 64 1.01 -5.07 6.84
N LEU A 65 1.53 -4.90 5.63
CA LEU A 65 0.87 -4.11 4.58
C LEU A 65 -0.57 -4.60 4.32
N GLN A 66 -0.76 -5.91 4.18
CA GLN A 66 -2.08 -6.50 3.94
C GLN A 66 -3.01 -6.34 5.15
N SER A 67 -2.52 -6.50 6.38
CA SER A 67 -3.34 -6.29 7.58
C SER A 67 -3.85 -4.84 7.69
N ILE A 68 -3.07 -3.85 7.25
CA ILE A 68 -3.49 -2.45 7.20
C ILE A 68 -4.55 -2.25 6.10
N PHE A 69 -4.38 -2.87 4.93
CA PHE A 69 -5.37 -2.83 3.84
C PHE A 69 -6.72 -3.43 4.24
N GLU A 70 -6.68 -4.52 5.00
CA GLU A 70 -7.83 -5.22 5.57
C GLU A 70 -8.50 -4.39 6.67
N ALA A 71 -7.74 -3.81 7.60
CA ALA A 71 -8.25 -2.91 8.63
C ALA A 71 -8.93 -1.68 8.02
N GLN A 72 -8.35 -1.11 6.96
CA GLN A 72 -8.96 -0.02 6.19
C GLN A 72 -10.27 -0.45 5.53
N SER A 73 -10.43 -1.72 5.13
CA SER A 73 -11.70 -2.25 4.64
C SER A 73 -12.77 -2.20 5.71
N VAL A 74 -12.45 -2.72 6.91
CA VAL A 74 -13.37 -2.76 8.05
C VAL A 74 -13.78 -1.35 8.46
N CYS A 75 -12.83 -0.43 8.63
CA CYS A 75 -13.13 0.95 9.03
C CYS A 75 -13.91 1.76 7.99
N SER A 76 -13.83 1.40 6.70
CA SER A 76 -14.59 2.05 5.63
C SER A 76 -15.92 1.36 5.31
N ASN A 77 -16.32 0.33 6.05
CA ASN A 77 -17.50 -0.50 5.78
C ASN A 77 -17.50 -1.11 4.37
N HIS A 78 -16.32 -1.46 3.85
CA HIS A 78 -16.18 -2.19 2.60
C HIS A 78 -16.25 -3.70 2.85
N LYS A 79 -16.93 -4.42 1.96
CA LYS A 79 -16.93 -5.88 2.00
C LYS A 79 -15.51 -6.37 1.73
N LEU A 80 -15.01 -7.26 2.57
CA LEU A 80 -13.68 -7.81 2.46
C LEU A 80 -13.74 -9.30 2.12
N PHE A 81 -12.92 -9.72 1.16
CA PHE A 81 -12.61 -11.13 0.91
C PHE A 81 -11.14 -11.38 1.25
N VAL A 82 -10.84 -12.30 2.15
CA VAL A 82 -9.47 -12.65 2.52
C VAL A 82 -9.18 -14.12 2.25
N ALA A 83 -8.16 -14.40 1.46
CA ALA A 83 -7.59 -15.74 1.34
C ALA A 83 -6.21 -15.75 1.99
N LYS A 84 -6.08 -16.49 3.09
CA LYS A 84 -4.86 -16.62 3.88
C LYS A 84 -4.84 -17.98 4.57
N THR A 85 -3.66 -18.43 4.95
CA THR A 85 -3.48 -19.71 5.65
C THR A 85 -3.77 -19.52 7.14
N GLY A 86 -4.37 -20.54 7.76
CA GLY A 86 -4.66 -20.52 9.21
C GLY A 86 -5.80 -19.57 9.61
N LEU A 87 -6.70 -19.23 8.69
CA LEU A 87 -7.94 -18.51 9.00
C LEU A 87 -9.08 -19.50 9.22
N GLU A 88 -9.42 -19.79 10.47
CA GLU A 88 -10.60 -20.60 10.82
C GLU A 88 -11.83 -19.72 11.01
N THR A 89 -11.63 -18.52 11.56
CA THR A 89 -12.67 -17.55 11.88
C THR A 89 -12.23 -16.13 11.52
N LYS A 90 -13.17 -15.18 11.49
CA LYS A 90 -12.84 -13.76 11.23
C LYS A 90 -11.85 -13.19 12.26
N LYS A 91 -11.84 -13.72 13.49
CA LYS A 91 -10.96 -13.25 14.58
C LYS A 91 -9.48 -13.48 14.28
N ASP A 92 -9.17 -14.46 13.44
CA ASP A 92 -7.80 -14.81 13.08
C ASP A 92 -7.15 -13.76 12.16
N LEU A 93 -7.90 -12.76 11.68
CA LEU A 93 -7.38 -11.68 10.85
C LEU A 93 -6.46 -10.70 11.59
N VAL A 94 -6.47 -10.67 12.94
CA VAL A 94 -5.61 -9.83 13.81
C VAL A 94 -5.24 -8.49 13.15
N LEU A 95 -6.23 -7.58 13.09
CA LEU A 95 -6.10 -6.31 12.38
C LEU A 95 -5.59 -5.20 13.31
N PRO A 96 -4.79 -4.24 12.83
CA PRO A 96 -4.32 -3.13 13.65
C PRO A 96 -5.47 -2.19 14.05
N LYS A 97 -5.36 -1.61 15.25
CA LYS A 97 -6.39 -0.73 15.80
C LYS A 97 -6.40 0.62 15.10
N ARG A 98 -7.59 1.14 14.77
CA ARG A 98 -7.74 2.52 14.28
C ARG A 98 -7.37 3.53 15.38
N ILE A 99 -6.62 4.58 15.00
CA ILE A 99 -6.35 5.73 15.85
C ILE A 99 -7.49 6.72 15.68
N ASP A 100 -8.37 6.82 16.66
CA ASP A 100 -9.39 7.87 16.70
C ASP A 100 -8.69 9.19 17.03
N LYS A 101 -8.82 10.18 16.14
CA LYS A 101 -8.35 11.53 16.42
C LYS A 101 -9.24 12.09 17.52
N GLN A 102 -8.75 12.10 18.76
CA GLN A 102 -9.43 12.78 19.85
C GLN A 102 -9.75 14.21 19.39
N THR A 103 -11.04 14.60 19.46
CA THR A 103 -11.41 16.01 19.46
C THR A 103 -10.54 16.68 20.51
N PRO A 104 -9.84 17.78 20.19
CA PRO A 104 -9.03 18.45 21.20
C PRO A 104 -9.98 18.87 22.31
N VAL A 105 -9.85 18.19 23.46
CA VAL A 105 -10.45 18.64 24.72
C VAL A 105 -10.01 20.08 24.86
N SER A 106 -10.99 20.98 25.01
CA SER A 106 -10.82 22.43 25.08
C SER A 106 -9.58 22.80 25.90
N ALA A 107 -8.49 23.11 25.21
CA ALA A 107 -7.31 23.65 25.85
C ALA A 107 -7.72 25.00 26.42
N GLU A 108 -7.70 25.09 27.75
CA GLU A 108 -7.81 26.35 28.46
C GLU A 108 -6.85 27.37 27.83
N LYS A 109 -7.36 28.58 27.63
CA LYS A 109 -6.67 29.69 26.99
C LYS A 109 -5.39 30.05 27.76
N SER A 110 -4.26 29.43 27.43
CA SER A 110 -2.94 30.01 27.72
C SER A 110 -2.57 30.93 26.55
N ALA A 111 -2.91 32.20 26.74
CA ALA A 111 -2.52 33.26 25.83
C ALA A 111 -1.03 33.60 26.04
N ASP A 112 -0.14 32.87 25.38
CA ASP A 112 1.12 33.43 24.86
C ASP A 112 1.90 32.42 24.02
N MET A 113 1.96 32.66 22.71
CA MET A 113 3.03 32.23 21.77
C MET A 113 2.65 32.65 20.33
N LYS A 114 2.69 33.95 20.06
CA LYS A 114 2.34 34.53 18.73
C LYS A 114 3.44 34.39 17.66
N ILE A 115 4.56 33.73 17.95
CA ILE A 115 5.72 33.66 17.01
C ILE A 115 5.83 32.29 16.33
N ALA A 116 5.47 31.18 16.99
CA ALA A 116 5.53 29.84 16.38
C ALA A 116 4.47 29.61 15.28
N TRP A 117 3.42 30.43 15.21
CA TRP A 117 2.37 30.28 14.21
C TRP A 117 2.79 30.69 12.79
N ARG A 118 3.83 31.54 12.65
CA ARG A 118 4.22 32.09 11.34
C ARG A 118 5.12 31.18 10.50
N TYR A 119 5.79 30.19 11.10
CA TYR A 119 6.63 29.24 10.36
C TYR A 119 5.91 27.93 10.00
N ASN A 120 4.74 27.66 10.55
CA ASN A 120 3.92 26.51 10.13
C ASN A 120 3.14 26.77 8.82
N LYS A 121 3.49 27.87 8.12
CA LYS A 121 2.84 28.34 6.89
C LYS A 121 3.82 28.52 5.72
N SER A 122 4.96 27.82 5.73
CA SER A 122 5.70 27.56 4.49
C SER A 122 5.15 26.29 3.86
N ASN A 123 4.22 26.45 2.92
CA ASN A 123 3.82 25.40 1.99
C ASN A 123 5.07 24.73 1.37
N PRO A 124 5.33 23.42 1.53
CA PRO A 124 5.60 22.66 0.34
C PRO A 124 4.30 22.66 -0.48
N VAL A 125 4.39 22.77 -1.79
CA VAL A 125 3.27 22.79 -2.72
C VAL A 125 2.48 21.47 -2.59
N ALA A 126 1.60 21.42 -1.59
CA ALA A 126 0.52 20.47 -1.49
C ALA A 126 -0.55 21.02 -2.43
N VAL A 127 -0.58 20.47 -3.64
CA VAL A 127 -1.74 20.57 -4.51
C VAL A 127 -2.97 20.21 -3.68
N ASP A 128 -3.90 21.15 -3.55
CA ASP A 128 -5.14 21.04 -2.79
C ASP A 128 -5.87 19.73 -3.11
N LEU A 129 -5.72 18.74 -2.24
CA LEU A 129 -6.44 17.46 -2.29
C LEU A 129 -7.49 17.32 -1.18
N ASN A 130 -7.65 18.33 -0.33
CA ASN A 130 -8.67 18.37 0.70
C ASN A 130 -9.83 19.27 0.27
N VAL A 131 -10.73 18.71 -0.53
CA VAL A 131 -12.12 19.16 -0.48
C VAL A 131 -12.61 18.87 0.94
N LYS A 132 -12.74 19.92 1.75
CA LYS A 132 -13.40 19.85 3.05
C LYS A 132 -14.88 19.57 2.84
N THR A 133 -15.26 18.30 2.69
CA THR A 133 -16.62 17.87 2.99
C THR A 133 -16.75 17.80 4.50
N SER A 134 -17.70 18.56 5.02
CA SER A 134 -18.25 18.42 6.37
C SER A 134 -18.94 17.06 6.50
N GLY A 135 -18.17 15.98 6.51
CA GLY A 135 -18.64 14.61 6.69
C GLY A 135 -18.36 14.13 8.11
N SER A 136 -19.23 13.27 8.64
CA SER A 136 -19.01 12.49 9.86
C SER A 136 -17.68 11.71 9.79
N GLU A 137 -17.11 11.33 10.94
CA GLU A 137 -15.83 10.58 11.04
C GLU A 137 -15.76 9.31 10.15
N GLN A 138 -16.92 8.74 9.77
CA GLN A 138 -17.08 7.61 8.84
C GLN A 138 -16.67 7.91 7.38
N ASP A 139 -16.55 9.18 6.97
CA ASP A 139 -16.18 9.57 5.59
C ASP A 139 -14.66 9.72 5.38
N THR A 140 -13.85 9.35 6.37
CA THR A 140 -12.39 9.45 6.26
C THR A 140 -11.85 8.52 5.16
N TYR A 141 -11.17 9.10 4.16
CA TYR A 141 -10.63 8.35 3.02
C TYR A 141 -9.54 7.32 3.40
N CYS A 142 -8.58 7.73 4.25
CA CYS A 142 -7.48 6.93 4.74
C CYS A 142 -7.40 7.12 6.26
N HIS A 143 -7.58 6.04 7.02
CA HIS A 143 -7.46 6.06 8.46
C HIS A 143 -5.98 5.90 8.88
N GLU A 144 -5.68 6.26 10.12
CA GLU A 144 -4.40 5.96 10.75
C GLU A 144 -4.57 4.77 11.69
N PHE A 145 -3.59 3.87 11.71
CA PHE A 145 -3.63 2.63 12.47
C PHE A 145 -2.45 2.54 13.43
N ASP A 146 -2.69 2.00 14.64
CA ASP A 146 -1.69 1.68 15.63
C ASP A 146 -1.31 0.20 15.51
N LEU A 147 -0.15 -0.07 14.89
CA LEU A 147 0.37 -1.43 14.71
C LEU A 147 0.75 -2.14 16.02
N SER A 148 0.82 -1.42 17.15
CA SER A 148 1.11 -2.02 18.46
C SER A 148 -0.14 -2.50 19.20
N ALA A 149 -1.33 -2.26 18.64
CA ALA A 149 -2.60 -2.64 19.23
C ALA A 149 -3.51 -3.33 18.19
N SER A 150 -4.33 -4.26 18.66
CA SER A 150 -5.30 -4.95 17.80
C SER A 150 -6.66 -4.26 17.85
N MET A 151 -7.35 -4.29 16.71
CA MET A 151 -8.77 -3.92 16.56
C MET A 151 -9.62 -4.82 17.46
N ASN A 152 -10.74 -4.27 17.96
CA ASN A 152 -11.66 -5.02 18.81
C ASN A 152 -12.26 -6.19 18.04
N GLU A 153 -12.30 -7.39 18.65
CA GLU A 153 -12.91 -8.58 18.05
C GLU A 153 -14.36 -8.34 17.62
N GLY A 154 -15.14 -7.59 18.42
CA GLY A 154 -16.53 -7.30 18.07
C GLY A 154 -16.68 -6.42 16.83
N GLU A 155 -15.69 -5.57 16.52
CA GLU A 155 -15.68 -4.82 15.25
C GLU A 155 -15.41 -5.75 14.06
N ILE A 156 -14.50 -6.71 14.22
CA ILE A 156 -14.16 -7.69 13.18
C ILE A 156 -15.30 -8.69 12.94
N GLU A 157 -15.98 -9.14 14.00
CA GLU A 157 -17.13 -10.06 13.90
C GLU A 157 -18.29 -9.44 13.12
N ASN A 158 -18.62 -8.19 13.45
CA ASN A 158 -19.70 -7.42 12.82
C ASN A 158 -19.35 -6.93 11.41
N ALA A 159 -18.06 -6.93 11.04
CA ALA A 159 -17.64 -6.55 9.70
C ALA A 159 -18.09 -7.56 8.64
N ASP A 160 -18.38 -7.04 7.45
CA ASP A 160 -18.78 -7.84 6.29
C ASP A 160 -17.54 -8.45 5.62
N VAL A 161 -17.11 -9.61 6.13
CA VAL A 161 -15.85 -10.28 5.74
C VAL A 161 -16.11 -11.74 5.36
N ASP A 162 -15.64 -12.15 4.18
CA ASP A 162 -15.56 -13.54 3.75
C ASP A 162 -14.11 -14.00 3.85
N ILE A 163 -13.89 -15.17 4.47
CA ILE A 163 -12.55 -15.75 4.64
C ILE A 163 -12.44 -17.08 3.91
N VAL A 164 -11.24 -17.37 3.43
CA VAL A 164 -10.86 -18.65 2.85
C VAL A 164 -9.55 -19.12 3.47
N ASN A 165 -9.59 -20.23 4.21
CA ASN A 165 -8.39 -20.93 4.61
C ASN A 165 -7.76 -21.59 3.38
N VAL A 166 -6.64 -21.02 2.90
CA VAL A 166 -5.95 -21.53 1.71
C VAL A 166 -5.45 -22.95 1.94
N TYR A 167 -4.99 -23.29 3.14
CA TYR A 167 -4.47 -24.62 3.43
C TYR A 167 -5.55 -25.69 3.28
N ASP A 168 -6.73 -25.49 3.89
CA ASP A 168 -7.83 -26.45 3.77
C ASP A 168 -8.36 -26.54 2.35
N MET A 169 -8.38 -25.41 1.63
CA MET A 169 -8.76 -25.36 0.23
C MET A 169 -7.79 -26.13 -0.67
N VAL A 170 -6.51 -26.28 -0.33
CA VAL A 170 -5.54 -26.99 -1.19
C VAL A 170 -5.22 -28.41 -0.71
N LYS A 171 -5.44 -28.74 0.57
CA LYS A 171 -5.02 -29.99 1.21
C LYS A 171 -5.54 -31.27 0.55
N ASN A 172 -6.79 -31.29 0.06
CA ASN A 172 -7.49 -32.53 -0.28
C ASN A 172 -7.88 -32.66 -1.76
N ASN A 173 -7.32 -31.87 -2.67
CA ASN A 173 -8.02 -31.57 -3.91
C ASN A 173 -7.56 -32.31 -5.17
N THR A 174 -8.56 -32.82 -5.89
CA THR A 174 -8.48 -33.32 -7.28
C THR A 174 -8.53 -32.18 -8.31
N VAL A 175 -8.86 -30.96 -7.87
CA VAL A 175 -9.03 -29.75 -8.69
C VAL A 175 -7.98 -28.71 -8.32
N SER A 176 -7.46 -27.98 -9.31
CA SER A 176 -6.52 -26.86 -9.10
C SER A 176 -6.98 -25.90 -8.00
N GLY A 177 -6.09 -25.61 -7.03
CA GLY A 177 -6.37 -24.63 -5.97
C GLY A 177 -6.62 -23.23 -6.52
N TYR A 178 -5.96 -22.86 -7.62
CA TYR A 178 -6.17 -21.57 -8.29
C TYR A 178 -7.55 -21.45 -8.94
N SER A 179 -8.03 -22.52 -9.60
CA SER A 179 -9.37 -22.55 -10.19
C SER A 179 -10.46 -22.46 -9.12
N GLN A 180 -10.26 -23.10 -7.97
CA GLN A 180 -11.18 -23.00 -6.85
C GLN A 180 -11.19 -21.60 -6.23
N LEU A 181 -10.02 -21.01 -6.01
CA LEU A 181 -9.92 -19.63 -5.53
C LEU A 181 -10.61 -18.67 -6.49
N PHE A 182 -10.34 -18.78 -7.80
CA PHE A 182 -10.99 -17.96 -8.82
C PHE A 182 -12.51 -18.09 -8.77
N SER A 183 -13.03 -19.31 -8.68
CA SER A 183 -14.48 -19.57 -8.62
C SER A 183 -15.13 -18.90 -7.39
N LYS A 184 -14.48 -18.98 -6.22
CA LYS A 184 -14.94 -18.29 -5.01
C LYS A 184 -14.94 -16.77 -5.17
N ILE A 185 -13.88 -16.20 -5.77
CA ILE A 185 -13.79 -14.77 -6.03
C ILE A 185 -14.83 -14.32 -7.07
N SER A 186 -15.08 -15.11 -8.12
CA SER A 186 -16.10 -14.82 -9.13
C SER A 186 -17.48 -14.75 -8.50
N GLN A 187 -17.84 -15.77 -7.71
CA GLN A 187 -19.09 -15.79 -6.97
C GLN A 187 -19.22 -14.59 -6.02
N PHE A 188 -18.14 -14.26 -5.29
CA PHE A 188 -18.09 -13.08 -4.43
C PHE A 188 -18.37 -11.77 -5.20
N VAL A 189 -17.75 -11.58 -6.36
CA VAL A 189 -17.94 -10.38 -7.19
C VAL A 189 -19.35 -10.34 -7.80
N GLU A 190 -19.83 -11.45 -8.35
CA GLU A 190 -21.15 -11.57 -8.95
C GLU A 190 -22.27 -11.31 -7.93
N ASN A 191 -22.04 -11.65 -6.66
CA ASN A 191 -22.94 -11.40 -5.53
C ASN A 191 -22.98 -9.93 -5.06
N GLY A 192 -23.06 -8.97 -6.00
CA GLY A 192 -23.38 -7.57 -5.68
C GLY A 192 -22.28 -6.55 -5.96
N TYR A 193 -21.16 -6.97 -6.53
CA TYR A 193 -20.05 -6.08 -6.87
C TYR A 193 -19.72 -6.07 -8.37
N SER A 194 -20.42 -6.84 -9.20
CA SER A 194 -20.29 -6.74 -10.66
C SER A 194 -20.86 -5.42 -11.17
N SER A 195 -20.11 -4.70 -11.99
CA SER A 195 -20.57 -3.49 -12.67
C SER A 195 -21.48 -3.78 -13.85
N LEU A 196 -21.58 -5.05 -14.27
CA LEU A 196 -22.44 -5.50 -15.36
C LEU A 196 -23.87 -5.82 -14.90
N ASP A 197 -24.09 -5.92 -13.59
CA ASP A 197 -25.41 -6.21 -13.03
C ASP A 197 -26.29 -4.94 -13.04
N SER A 198 -27.07 -4.79 -14.11
CA SER A 198 -27.99 -3.66 -14.30
C SER A 198 -29.10 -3.58 -13.25
N SER A 199 -29.44 -4.70 -12.58
CA SER A 199 -30.51 -4.75 -11.58
C SER A 199 -30.16 -3.98 -10.30
N LYS A 200 -28.87 -3.74 -10.03
CA LYS A 200 -28.37 -3.13 -8.79
C LYS A 200 -28.03 -1.65 -8.91
N GLN A 201 -28.31 -1.01 -10.05
CA GLN A 201 -27.97 0.41 -10.28
C GLN A 201 -28.77 1.39 -9.40
N SER A 202 -29.91 0.95 -8.83
CA SER A 202 -30.78 1.79 -7.98
C SER A 202 -30.51 1.65 -6.47
N GLY A 203 -29.58 0.79 -6.04
CA GLY A 203 -29.23 0.55 -4.64
C GLY A 203 -28.10 1.46 -4.11
N PRO A 204 -27.76 1.37 -2.80
CA PRO A 204 -26.58 2.05 -2.27
C PRO A 204 -25.33 1.54 -2.99
N ARG A 205 -24.45 2.47 -3.40
CA ARG A 205 -23.18 2.09 -4.02
C ARG A 205 -22.27 1.44 -2.97
N ARG A 206 -21.73 0.27 -3.29
CA ARG A 206 -20.85 -0.50 -2.39
C ARG A 206 -19.51 -0.76 -3.06
N ILE A 207 -18.49 -0.97 -2.24
CA ILE A 207 -17.14 -1.34 -2.66
C ILE A 207 -16.75 -2.64 -1.99
N ALA A 208 -16.04 -3.48 -2.73
CA ALA A 208 -15.38 -4.65 -2.20
C ALA A 208 -13.85 -4.50 -2.23
N ARG A 209 -13.18 -5.19 -1.32
CA ARG A 209 -11.73 -5.34 -1.27
C ARG A 209 -11.39 -6.81 -1.21
N ILE A 210 -10.37 -7.22 -1.96
CA ILE A 210 -9.89 -8.60 -2.01
C ILE A 210 -8.43 -8.59 -1.56
N SER A 211 -8.11 -9.39 -0.54
CA SER A 211 -6.75 -9.55 0.00
C SER A 211 -6.32 -11.00 -0.13
N LEU A 212 -5.31 -11.26 -0.97
CA LEU A 212 -4.81 -12.61 -1.25
C LEU A 212 -3.37 -12.74 -0.75
N HIS A 213 -3.17 -13.56 0.28
CA HIS A 213 -1.88 -13.75 0.92
C HIS A 213 -1.08 -14.86 0.24
N SER A 214 0.19 -14.56 -0.02
CA SER A 214 1.25 -15.50 -0.43
C SER A 214 0.82 -16.45 -1.55
N ILE A 215 0.22 -15.89 -2.61
CA ILE A 215 -0.06 -16.58 -3.86
C ILE A 215 1.25 -17.13 -4.43
N GLY A 216 1.27 -18.37 -4.90
CA GLY A 216 2.50 -19.00 -5.43
C GLY A 216 3.47 -19.51 -4.36
N SER A 217 3.14 -19.39 -3.06
CA SER A 217 3.92 -20.04 -2.00
C SER A 217 3.88 -21.56 -2.09
N ALA A 218 4.77 -22.22 -1.33
CA ALA A 218 4.85 -23.69 -1.24
C ALA A 218 3.56 -24.38 -0.77
N ILE A 219 2.57 -23.63 -0.29
CA ILE A 219 1.25 -24.16 0.10
C ILE A 219 0.40 -24.45 -1.14
N TRP A 220 0.60 -23.74 -2.25
CA TRP A 220 -0.08 -23.93 -3.53
C TRP A 220 0.46 -25.16 -4.31
N GLN A 221 0.85 -26.22 -3.60
CA GLN A 221 1.52 -27.41 -4.13
C GLN A 221 0.86 -27.94 -5.41
N GLN A 222 1.66 -28.52 -6.30
CA GLN A 222 1.21 -29.15 -7.55
C GLN A 222 0.62 -28.21 -8.61
N ALA A 223 0.55 -26.90 -8.35
CA ALA A 223 0.09 -25.96 -9.35
C ALA A 223 1.18 -25.64 -10.40
N SER A 224 0.81 -25.76 -11.66
CA SER A 224 1.65 -25.42 -12.81
C SER A 224 1.72 -23.90 -13.05
N ASP A 225 2.79 -23.45 -13.70
CA ASP A 225 2.95 -22.08 -14.22
C ASP A 225 1.74 -21.62 -15.05
N LYS A 226 1.08 -22.55 -15.75
CA LYS A 226 -0.10 -22.24 -16.56
C LYS A 226 -1.30 -21.85 -15.69
N GLU A 227 -1.60 -22.62 -14.64
CA GLU A 227 -2.78 -22.41 -13.80
C GLU A 227 -2.72 -21.08 -13.04
N ILE A 228 -1.54 -20.73 -12.51
CA ILE A 228 -1.35 -19.43 -11.85
C ILE A 228 -1.51 -18.28 -12.85
N LEU A 229 -1.00 -18.41 -14.09
CA LEU A 229 -1.17 -17.37 -15.11
C LEU A 229 -2.62 -17.25 -15.56
N GLU A 230 -3.33 -18.36 -15.76
CA GLU A 230 -4.78 -18.39 -16.05
C GLU A 230 -5.58 -17.70 -14.93
N PHE A 231 -5.22 -17.95 -13.67
CA PHE A 231 -5.79 -17.26 -12.52
C PHE A 231 -5.60 -15.74 -12.59
N PHE A 232 -4.39 -15.26 -12.83
CA PHE A 232 -4.13 -13.81 -12.93
C PHE A 232 -4.84 -13.16 -14.14
N VAL A 233 -4.91 -13.86 -15.27
CA VAL A 233 -5.65 -13.40 -16.46
C VAL A 233 -7.15 -13.29 -16.14
N GLY A 234 -7.73 -14.36 -15.59
CA GLY A 234 -9.15 -14.40 -15.22
C GLY A 234 -9.49 -13.36 -14.18
N LEU A 235 -8.69 -13.25 -13.12
CA LEU A 235 -8.88 -12.28 -12.05
C LEU A 235 -8.82 -10.84 -12.56
N LYS A 236 -7.86 -10.52 -13.43
CA LYS A 236 -7.79 -9.21 -14.05
C LYS A 236 -9.07 -8.91 -14.86
N GLY A 237 -9.51 -9.86 -15.68
CA GLY A 237 -10.73 -9.73 -16.48
C GLY A 237 -11.98 -9.48 -15.61
N LEU A 238 -12.14 -10.28 -14.55
CA LEU A 238 -13.22 -10.15 -13.58
C LEU A 238 -13.21 -8.77 -12.91
N LEU A 239 -12.05 -8.31 -12.43
CA LEU A 239 -11.96 -7.07 -11.68
C LEU A 239 -12.26 -5.84 -12.53
N ARG A 240 -11.94 -5.85 -13.83
CA ARG A 240 -12.24 -4.72 -14.74
C ARG A 240 -13.71 -4.35 -14.81
N TYR A 241 -14.59 -5.31 -14.54
CA TYR A 241 -16.03 -5.12 -14.54
C TYR A 241 -16.62 -5.31 -13.14
N SER A 242 -15.89 -4.85 -12.13
CA SER A 242 -16.29 -4.93 -10.73
C SER A 242 -16.08 -3.62 -9.99
N TYR A 243 -16.84 -3.44 -8.91
CA TYR A 243 -16.63 -2.42 -7.88
C TYR A 243 -15.68 -2.94 -6.78
N ALA A 244 -14.64 -3.70 -7.16
CA ALA A 244 -13.68 -4.29 -6.23
C ALA A 244 -12.22 -3.87 -6.54
N ALA A 245 -11.39 -3.76 -5.51
CA ALA A 245 -9.93 -3.59 -5.66
C ALA A 245 -9.20 -4.74 -4.95
N CYS A 246 -8.11 -5.22 -5.55
CA CYS A 246 -7.40 -6.41 -5.08
C CYS A 246 -5.95 -6.10 -4.70
N MET A 247 -5.52 -6.55 -3.53
CA MET A 247 -4.13 -6.59 -3.10
C MET A 247 -3.69 -8.05 -2.99
N ILE A 248 -2.60 -8.40 -3.67
CA ILE A 248 -2.06 -9.76 -3.72
C ILE A 248 -0.61 -9.70 -3.27
N SER A 249 -0.19 -10.62 -2.40
CA SER A 249 1.22 -10.82 -2.11
C SER A 249 1.74 -12.12 -2.73
N ILE A 250 2.98 -12.10 -3.20
CA ILE A 250 3.67 -13.26 -3.78
C ILE A 250 5.09 -13.37 -3.21
N PRO A 251 5.51 -14.53 -2.70
CA PRO A 251 6.90 -14.78 -2.35
C PRO A 251 7.77 -14.61 -3.61
N SER A 252 8.63 -13.60 -3.62
CA SER A 252 9.35 -13.18 -4.83
C SER A 252 10.64 -13.98 -5.10
N GLU A 253 10.93 -14.99 -4.28
CA GLU A 253 12.23 -15.65 -4.30
C GLU A 253 12.52 -16.43 -5.58
N ALA A 254 13.53 -15.95 -6.30
CA ALA A 254 14.30 -16.74 -7.24
C ALA A 254 15.30 -17.62 -6.46
N GLN A 255 15.24 -18.93 -6.67
CA GLN A 255 16.31 -19.83 -6.23
C GLN A 255 17.63 -19.42 -6.92
N GLY A 256 18.55 -18.77 -6.20
CA GLY A 256 19.94 -18.58 -6.63
C GLY A 256 20.59 -17.24 -6.25
N GLU A 257 21.93 -17.21 -6.24
CA GLU A 257 22.78 -16.07 -5.90
C GLU A 257 22.65 -14.84 -6.83
N LYS A 258 21.83 -14.91 -7.88
CA LYS A 258 21.63 -13.83 -8.85
C LYS A 258 20.18 -13.39 -8.83
N ARG A 259 19.98 -12.06 -8.75
CA ARG A 259 18.71 -11.29 -8.77
C ARG A 259 17.88 -11.45 -10.06
N LYS A 260 17.77 -12.66 -10.61
CA LYS A 260 16.94 -12.93 -11.78
C LYS A 260 15.59 -13.41 -11.31
N LYS A 261 14.62 -12.48 -11.25
CA LYS A 261 13.19 -12.82 -11.11
C LYS A 261 12.85 -13.99 -12.04
N SER A 262 12.07 -14.96 -11.55
CA SER A 262 11.65 -16.09 -12.35
C SER A 262 10.90 -15.61 -13.61
N GLY A 263 11.01 -16.35 -14.70
CA GLY A 263 10.27 -16.03 -15.93
C GLY A 263 8.76 -15.98 -15.67
N LEU A 264 8.28 -16.79 -14.73
CA LEU A 264 6.90 -16.80 -14.25
C LEU A 264 6.52 -15.49 -13.57
N LEU A 265 7.29 -15.03 -12.58
CA LEU A 265 6.99 -13.79 -11.83
C LEU A 265 6.89 -12.59 -12.77
N ARG A 266 7.82 -12.46 -13.72
CA ARG A 266 7.77 -11.40 -14.74
C ARG A 266 6.50 -11.44 -15.59
N ARG A 267 5.95 -12.62 -15.87
CA ARG A 267 4.68 -12.77 -16.60
C ARG A 267 3.50 -12.36 -15.71
N ILE A 268 3.50 -12.76 -14.44
CA ILE A 268 2.50 -12.35 -13.44
C ILE A 268 2.44 -10.81 -13.30
N GLU A 269 3.60 -10.14 -13.21
CA GLU A 269 3.69 -8.67 -13.17
C GLU A 269 2.99 -7.98 -14.36
N LYS A 270 2.99 -8.60 -15.54
CA LYS A 270 2.29 -8.05 -16.72
C LYS A 270 0.77 -8.09 -16.56
N HIS A 271 0.25 -9.08 -15.84
CA HIS A 271 -1.18 -9.20 -15.56
C HIS A 271 -1.65 -8.28 -14.43
N CYS A 272 -0.78 -7.87 -13.52
CA CYS A 272 -1.12 -6.90 -12.46
C CYS A 272 -1.12 -5.45 -12.97
N ASP A 273 -1.73 -4.51 -12.24
CA ASP A 273 -1.79 -3.10 -12.63
C ASP A 273 -0.69 -2.27 -11.97
N SER A 274 -0.43 -2.58 -10.70
CA SER A 274 0.66 -2.02 -9.92
C SER A 274 1.48 -3.15 -9.34
N VAL A 275 2.81 -2.96 -9.30
CA VAL A 275 3.74 -3.94 -8.76
C VAL A 275 4.76 -3.19 -7.91
N VAL A 276 4.84 -3.59 -6.64
CA VAL A 276 5.81 -3.08 -5.67
C VAL A 276 6.55 -4.24 -5.04
N GLU A 277 7.81 -4.05 -4.68
CA GLU A 277 8.65 -5.06 -4.02
C GLU A 277 9.18 -4.52 -2.70
N LEU A 278 9.05 -5.34 -1.66
CA LEU A 278 9.74 -5.13 -0.40
C LEU A 278 11.09 -5.83 -0.46
N GLU A 279 12.16 -5.10 -0.15
CA GLU A 279 13.49 -5.68 0.05
C GLU A 279 13.97 -5.35 1.45
N SER A 280 13.64 -6.21 2.43
CA SER A 280 14.14 -6.05 3.79
C SER A 280 15.66 -6.11 3.84
N PHE A 281 16.26 -5.24 4.64
CA PHE A 281 17.67 -5.35 4.94
C PHE A 281 17.93 -6.68 5.63
N GLU A 282 17.13 -7.08 6.61
CA GLU A 282 17.31 -8.33 7.37
C GLU A 282 17.25 -9.58 6.48
N GLY A 283 16.37 -9.61 5.48
CA GLY A 283 16.20 -10.72 4.53
C GLY A 283 17.15 -10.72 3.32
N GLY A 284 17.96 -9.68 3.11
CA GLY A 284 18.75 -9.49 1.89
C GLY A 284 19.98 -10.41 1.74
N TYR A 285 20.17 -10.95 0.53
CA TYR A 285 21.35 -11.72 0.09
C TYR A 285 22.52 -10.88 -0.43
N VAL A 286 22.29 -9.60 -0.69
CA VAL A 286 23.21 -8.77 -1.48
C VAL A 286 24.27 -8.14 -0.58
N GLU A 287 25.52 -8.09 -1.06
CA GLU A 287 26.61 -7.35 -0.40
C GLU A 287 26.24 -5.89 -0.11
N GLY A 288 25.50 -5.22 -1.00
CA GLY A 288 24.97 -3.87 -0.76
C GLY A 288 24.05 -3.79 0.47
N SER A 289 23.09 -4.70 0.61
CA SER A 289 22.19 -4.78 1.78
C SER A 289 22.95 -5.23 3.04
N ARG A 290 24.02 -6.02 2.91
CA ARG A 290 24.97 -6.34 3.99
C ARG A 290 25.84 -5.15 4.39
N LEU A 291 26.33 -4.34 3.44
CA LEU A 291 27.08 -3.11 3.70
C LEU A 291 26.20 -2.10 4.44
N LEU A 292 24.91 -2.03 4.07
CA LEU A 292 23.90 -1.24 4.77
C LEU A 292 23.63 -1.76 6.19
N LYS A 293 23.55 -3.09 6.40
CA LYS A 293 23.55 -3.69 7.75
C LYS A 293 24.80 -3.31 8.55
N LEU A 294 25.97 -3.30 7.91
CA LEU A 294 27.25 -2.94 8.54
C LEU A 294 27.37 -1.44 8.84
N GLN A 295 26.69 -0.57 8.07
CA GLN A 295 26.59 0.86 8.38
C GLN A 295 25.63 1.14 9.54
N LYS A 296 24.60 0.31 9.72
CA LYS A 296 23.68 0.34 10.87
C LYS A 296 24.41 0.21 12.22
N THR A 297 25.59 -0.43 12.25
CA THR A 297 26.36 -0.65 13.49
C THR A 297 27.39 0.46 13.79
N LYS A 298 27.78 1.28 12.81
CA LYS A 298 28.85 2.29 12.97
C LYS A 298 28.37 3.72 13.17
N THR A 299 27.13 4.05 12.82
CA THR A 299 26.60 5.42 12.93
C THR A 299 25.38 5.42 13.84
N LYS A 300 25.49 6.07 15.01
CA LYS A 300 24.37 6.28 15.97
C LYS A 300 23.18 7.07 15.37
N SER A 301 23.25 7.47 14.11
CA SER A 301 22.24 8.29 13.41
C SER A 301 21.42 7.53 12.37
N ASN A 302 21.65 6.23 12.12
CA ASN A 302 21.06 5.52 10.97
C ASN A 302 20.06 4.40 11.32
N GLU A 303 19.38 4.51 12.47
CA GLU A 303 18.27 3.63 12.88
C GLU A 303 16.94 3.95 12.15
N GLU A 304 16.99 4.24 10.85
CA GLU A 304 15.81 4.75 10.15
C GLU A 304 15.04 3.72 9.33
N TYR A 305 15.70 2.91 8.51
CA TYR A 305 15.00 2.07 7.53
C TYR A 305 15.10 0.56 7.81
N HIS A 306 14.05 -0.16 7.44
CA HIS A 306 13.94 -1.61 7.59
C HIS A 306 14.18 -2.34 6.27
N GLY A 307 14.02 -1.65 5.14
CA GLY A 307 14.36 -2.15 3.83
C GLY A 307 14.09 -1.13 2.73
N LEU A 308 14.38 -1.52 1.49
CA LEU A 308 14.07 -0.74 0.29
C LEU A 308 12.65 -1.06 -0.19
N PHE A 309 12.02 -0.07 -0.81
CA PHE A 309 10.71 -0.20 -1.43
C PHE A 309 10.86 0.07 -2.93
N HIS A 310 10.71 -0.95 -3.77
CA HIS A 310 10.88 -0.79 -5.21
C HIS A 310 9.52 -0.67 -5.91
N ILE A 311 9.45 0.23 -6.89
CA ILE A 311 8.27 0.38 -7.74
C ILE A 311 8.61 -0.22 -9.10
N HIS A 312 8.00 -1.37 -9.43
CA HIS A 312 8.21 -2.03 -10.72
C HIS A 312 7.18 -1.59 -11.77
N LYS A 313 5.95 -1.29 -11.32
CA LYS A 313 4.85 -0.91 -12.21
C LYS A 313 3.83 -0.05 -11.48
N LEU A 314 3.32 0.97 -12.17
CA LEU A 314 2.26 1.85 -11.69
C LEU A 314 1.07 1.82 -12.66
N PRO A 315 -0.16 2.11 -12.19
CA PRO A 315 -1.35 1.93 -12.99
C PRO A 315 -1.53 3.09 -13.98
N CYS A 316 -1.83 2.76 -15.25
CA CYS A 316 -2.13 3.73 -16.31
C CYS A 316 -3.59 3.61 -16.78
N LEU A 317 -4.54 3.45 -15.86
CA LEU A 317 -5.95 3.39 -16.25
C LEU A 317 -6.43 4.76 -16.74
N ASN A 318 -7.11 4.77 -17.90
CA ASN A 318 -7.62 5.97 -18.56
C ASN A 318 -6.58 7.07 -18.81
N SER A 319 -5.29 6.71 -18.89
CA SER A 319 -4.20 7.67 -19.15
C SER A 319 -2.99 6.99 -19.75
N LEU A 320 -2.18 7.77 -20.50
CA LEU A 320 -0.94 7.29 -21.10
C LEU A 320 0.22 7.20 -20.10
N VAL A 321 0.12 7.92 -18.98
CA VAL A 321 1.18 8.02 -17.97
C VAL A 321 0.57 7.77 -16.58
N PRO A 322 1.27 7.10 -15.65
CA PRO A 322 0.72 6.84 -14.33
C PRO A 322 0.35 8.13 -13.59
N PRO A 323 -0.79 8.20 -12.88
CA PRO A 323 -1.18 9.38 -12.09
C PRO A 323 -0.11 9.81 -11.08
N ALA A 324 0.60 8.83 -10.50
CA ALA A 324 1.70 9.05 -9.57
C ALA A 324 2.81 9.96 -10.14
N SER A 325 3.06 9.95 -11.46
CA SER A 325 4.05 10.83 -12.09
C SER A 325 3.78 12.32 -11.89
N LYS A 326 2.50 12.69 -11.68
CA LYS A 326 2.07 14.08 -11.45
C LYS A 326 1.75 14.31 -9.97
N LEU A 327 1.04 13.36 -9.36
CA LEU A 327 0.42 13.52 -8.05
C LEU A 327 1.30 13.08 -6.88
N SER A 328 2.20 12.10 -7.09
CA SER A 328 3.03 11.56 -6.01
C SER A 328 4.21 12.46 -5.73
N ILE A 329 4.45 12.77 -4.46
CA ILE A 329 5.69 13.43 -4.04
C ILE A 329 6.82 12.38 -4.02
N LEU A 330 6.55 11.19 -3.48
CA LEU A 330 7.57 10.15 -3.28
C LEU A 330 8.07 9.56 -4.60
N ALA A 331 7.18 9.24 -5.54
CA ALA A 331 7.56 8.71 -6.85
C ALA A 331 8.30 9.74 -7.72
N ARG A 332 8.18 11.04 -7.42
CA ARG A 332 8.89 12.13 -8.13
C ARG A 332 10.20 12.54 -7.47
N SER A 333 10.32 12.39 -6.14
CA SER A 333 11.45 12.93 -5.37
C SER A 333 12.79 12.24 -5.62
N GLY A 334 12.82 11.14 -6.39
CA GLY A 334 14.03 10.38 -6.70
C GLY A 334 14.94 10.97 -7.79
N GLY A 335 14.76 12.22 -8.21
CA GLY A 335 15.65 12.87 -9.20
C GLY A 335 15.70 12.17 -10.57
N GLY A 336 14.62 11.48 -10.95
CA GLY A 336 14.53 10.67 -12.17
C GLY A 336 14.75 9.17 -11.96
N SER A 337 15.23 8.74 -10.78
CA SER A 337 15.28 7.32 -10.39
C SER A 337 14.02 6.94 -9.61
N THR A 338 13.25 5.98 -10.13
CA THR A 338 11.98 5.51 -9.52
C THR A 338 12.17 4.63 -8.28
N ASN A 339 13.42 4.34 -7.86
CA ASN A 339 13.75 3.34 -6.83
C ASN A 339 14.56 3.91 -5.65
N ASN A 340 14.44 5.20 -5.37
CA ASN A 340 15.05 5.81 -4.19
C ASN A 340 14.08 5.85 -3.00
N LEU A 341 13.39 4.75 -2.74
CA LEU A 341 12.43 4.65 -1.64
C LEU A 341 12.85 3.55 -0.66
N ALA A 342 12.58 3.81 0.62
CA ALA A 342 12.76 2.85 1.69
C ALA A 342 11.51 2.80 2.55
N PHE A 343 11.29 1.65 3.18
CA PHE A 343 10.22 1.48 4.15
C PHE A 343 10.77 1.44 5.56
N ARG A 344 9.93 1.92 6.48
CA ARG A 344 10.21 1.97 7.91
C ARG A 344 9.02 1.43 8.66
N LEU A 345 9.27 0.45 9.51
CA LEU A 345 8.32 -0.02 10.51
C LEU A 345 8.69 0.56 11.87
N ARG A 346 7.98 1.59 12.32
CA ARG A 346 8.02 2.01 13.72
C ARG A 346 7.00 1.21 14.52
N ARG A 347 7.10 1.24 15.85
CA ARG A 347 6.21 0.53 16.78
C ARG A 347 4.72 0.65 16.43
N LYS A 348 4.29 1.82 15.95
CA LYS A 348 2.87 2.10 15.65
C LYS A 348 2.56 2.31 14.17
N LYS A 349 3.56 2.44 13.30
CA LYS A 349 3.34 2.96 11.93
C LYS A 349 4.30 2.35 10.93
N PHE A 350 3.75 1.96 9.79
CA PHE A 350 4.50 1.66 8.57
C PHE A 350 4.54 2.92 7.69
N SER A 351 5.71 3.33 7.24
CA SER A 351 5.88 4.46 6.30
C SER A 351 6.83 4.10 5.16
N ILE A 352 6.59 4.74 4.01
CA ILE A 352 7.48 4.73 2.84
C ILE A 352 7.99 6.16 2.68
N GLU A 353 9.30 6.31 2.58
CA GLU A 353 10.00 7.59 2.56
C GLU A 353 11.12 7.57 1.51
N THR A 354 11.58 8.75 1.11
CA THR A 354 12.74 8.85 0.22
C THR A 354 13.99 8.35 0.94
N TYR A 355 14.65 7.37 0.33
CA TYR A 355 15.87 6.82 0.88
C TYR A 355 17.03 7.81 0.67
N HIS A 356 17.64 8.24 1.77
CA HIS A 356 18.84 9.07 1.78
C HIS A 356 20.03 8.23 2.20
N LEU A 357 21.08 8.23 1.38
CA LEU A 357 22.37 7.64 1.78
C LEU A 357 22.91 8.43 2.98
N PRO A 358 23.40 7.74 4.03
CA PRO A 358 24.12 8.42 5.10
C PRO A 358 25.32 9.16 4.51
N ILE A 359 25.58 10.39 4.97
CA ILE A 359 26.73 11.18 4.52
C ILE A 359 28.00 10.43 4.94
N GLU A 360 28.69 9.83 3.97
CA GLU A 360 30.01 9.26 4.20
C GLU A 360 31.00 10.37 4.56
N GLY A 361 31.70 10.24 5.69
CA GLY A 361 33.04 10.80 5.85
C GLY A 361 33.20 12.32 5.94
N GLY A 362 32.14 13.09 6.16
CA GLY A 362 32.30 14.50 6.54
C GLY A 362 32.87 14.61 7.95
N SER A 363 34.20 14.69 8.09
CA SER A 363 34.81 15.10 9.35
C SER A 363 34.21 16.45 9.75
N SER A 364 33.46 16.51 10.86
CA SER A 364 32.97 17.80 11.37
C SER A 364 34.11 18.69 11.88
N GLU A 365 35.35 18.21 11.86
CA GLU A 365 36.55 19.00 12.08
C GLU A 365 37.07 19.55 10.76
N ARG A 366 36.95 20.87 10.59
CA ARG A 366 37.75 21.63 9.64
C ARG A 366 39.23 21.45 10.05
N ARG A 367 39.92 20.49 9.45
CA ARG A 367 41.39 20.37 9.58
C ARG A 367 42.02 21.58 8.90
N VAL A 368 42.46 22.55 9.70
CA VAL A 368 43.41 23.56 9.23
C VAL A 368 44.74 22.85 9.06
N PRO A 369 45.36 22.84 7.86
CA PRO A 369 46.69 22.26 7.71
C PRO A 369 47.67 23.02 8.61
N GLU A 370 48.41 22.29 9.45
CA GLU A 370 49.48 22.86 10.26
C GLU A 370 50.52 23.52 9.34
N SER A 371 50.82 24.79 9.61
CA SER A 371 51.89 25.53 8.95
C SER A 371 53.21 24.82 9.23
N GLN A 372 53.85 24.30 8.18
CA GLN A 372 55.20 23.76 8.27
C GLN A 372 56.14 24.85 8.79
N SER A 373 56.64 24.68 10.02
CA SER A 373 57.72 25.49 10.56
C SER A 373 58.97 25.23 9.73
N ALA A 374 59.41 26.22 8.96
CA ALA A 374 60.66 26.17 8.22
C ALA A 374 61.83 25.92 9.18
N THR A 375 62.50 24.78 9.02
CA THR A 375 63.78 24.50 9.66
C THR A 375 64.80 25.49 9.11
N LYS A 376 65.29 26.41 9.95
CA LYS A 376 66.46 27.22 9.62
C LYS A 376 67.68 26.30 9.53
N LEU A 377 68.33 26.32 8.38
CA LEU A 377 69.71 25.85 8.24
C LEU A 377 70.61 26.93 8.81
N ASP A 378 71.30 26.62 9.90
CA ASP A 378 72.42 27.43 10.39
C ASP A 378 73.67 27.09 9.56
N PHE A 379 74.37 28.15 9.13
CA PHE A 379 75.64 28.10 8.39
C PHE A 379 76.82 27.80 9.31
#